data_AF-A0AAU0U7R1-F1
#
_entry.id   AF-A0AAU0U7R1-F1
#
_cell.length_a   1.000
_cell.length_b   1.000
_cell.length_c   1.000
_cell.angle_alpha   90.00
_cell.angle_beta   90.00
_cell.angle_gamma   90.00
#
_symmetry.space_group_name_H-M   'P 1'
#
loop_
_entity.id
_entity.type
_entity.pdbx_description
1 polymer ?
#
loop_
_entity_poly.entity_id
_entity_poly.type
_entity_poly.pdbx_seq_one_letter_code
_entity_poly.pdbx_strand_id
1 'polypeptide(L)'
;MLRLLWIMLLAGLLATLSACQTTSPVRKVPAWQSPRGHEQADVGVIRDMSSGRELTPQQLAERLAQAPRVLVGEQHDNPDHHALQLWLLQVLADQRAQGSLLLEMLTPDQQAKVDAVQAEVRKSGIPDDLPAALAWQKGWDWALYGPVVRYALGQPYPLLSANLDARDVTAIYTQAPTLTGVHSTTPAVREQLLNQIRESHCGLLPEEHMPAMLAVQQQRDRRMAQRLLEAPSPALLFAGTYHARKDLGVPTHLLDLGVSHGTVVLLLAQAGAPVSQGAADYVWYTPALPEQDYCAQWRAQPKKP
;
A
#
# COMPACT_ATOMS: atom_id res chain seq x y z
N MET A 1 3.72 47.76 52.51
CA MET A 1 2.65 46.75 52.31
C MET A 1 2.26 46.53 50.84
N LEU A 2 2.39 47.50 49.94
CA LEU A 2 1.99 47.33 48.52
C LEU A 2 2.96 46.54 47.62
N ARG A 3 4.25 46.41 47.99
CA ARG A 3 5.25 45.67 47.19
C ARG A 3 5.26 44.14 47.42
N LEU A 4 4.77 43.66 48.56
CA LEU A 4 4.68 42.21 48.84
C LEU A 4 3.44 41.56 48.19
N LEU A 5 2.38 42.33 47.90
CA LEU A 5 1.17 41.81 47.26
C LEU A 5 1.38 41.48 45.77
N TRP A 6 2.32 42.13 45.08
CA TRP A 6 2.56 41.91 43.66
C TRP A 6 3.43 40.67 43.37
N ILE A 7 4.32 40.30 44.30
CA ILE A 7 5.18 39.12 44.14
C ILE A 7 4.37 37.82 44.37
N MET A 8 3.35 37.85 45.25
CA MET A 8 2.46 36.71 45.46
C MET A 8 1.40 36.54 44.35
N LEU A 9 1.07 37.59 43.59
CA LEU A 9 0.16 37.48 42.44
C LEU A 9 0.84 36.95 41.16
N LEU A 10 2.17 37.11 41.03
CA LEU A 10 2.91 36.56 39.88
C LEU A 10 3.29 35.07 40.06
N ALA A 11 3.44 34.60 41.30
CA ALA A 11 3.75 33.20 41.59
C ALA A 11 2.52 32.26 41.49
N GLY A 12 1.30 32.79 41.63
CA GLY A 12 0.05 32.03 41.48
C GLY A 12 -0.39 31.80 40.03
N LEU A 13 0.17 32.54 39.06
CA LEU A 13 -0.23 32.45 37.65
C LEU A 13 0.62 31.49 36.80
N LEU A 14 1.73 30.96 37.34
CA LEU A 14 2.61 30.02 36.62
C LEU A 14 2.37 28.53 36.95
N ALA A 15 1.40 28.20 37.81
CA ALA A 15 1.24 26.84 38.35
C ALA A 15 0.07 26.02 37.77
N THR A 16 -0.60 26.46 36.69
CA THR A 16 -1.81 25.78 36.18
C THR A 16 -1.78 25.34 34.71
N LEU A 17 -0.60 25.28 34.08
CA LEU A 17 -0.42 24.66 32.76
C LEU A 17 0.39 23.36 32.82
N SER A 18 0.15 22.51 33.83
CA SER A 18 0.38 21.08 33.67
C SER A 18 -0.84 20.49 32.96
N ALA A 19 -0.96 20.79 31.66
CA ALA A 19 -1.78 19.97 30.79
C ALA A 19 -1.13 18.59 30.77
N CYS A 20 -1.68 17.64 31.52
CA CYS A 20 -1.43 16.24 31.30
C CYS A 20 -1.87 15.93 29.87
N GLN A 21 -0.95 16.02 28.91
CA GLN A 21 -1.13 15.40 27.61
C GLN A 21 -1.12 13.89 27.88
N THR A 22 -2.31 13.34 28.12
CA THR A 22 -2.56 11.91 27.96
C THR A 22 -2.34 11.61 26.49
N THR A 23 -1.10 11.35 26.11
CA THR A 23 -0.78 10.73 24.84
C THR A 23 -1.44 9.37 24.90
N SER A 24 -2.52 9.18 24.13
CA SER A 24 -3.13 7.87 23.96
C SER A 24 -2.00 6.89 23.61
N PRO A 25 -1.90 5.74 24.31
CA PRO A 25 -0.82 4.80 24.03
C PRO A 25 -0.92 4.39 22.56
N VAL A 26 0.18 4.61 21.84
CA VAL A 26 0.32 4.27 20.42
C VAL A 26 -0.04 2.80 20.24
N ARG A 27 -0.82 2.48 19.20
CA ARG A 27 -1.10 1.09 18.85
C ARG A 27 0.21 0.34 18.68
N LYS A 28 0.38 -0.75 19.43
CA LYS A 28 1.59 -1.58 19.36
C LYS A 28 1.74 -2.15 17.95
N VAL A 29 2.92 -2.00 17.36
CA VAL A 29 3.27 -2.66 16.09
C VAL A 29 3.12 -4.18 16.28
N PRO A 30 2.51 -4.90 15.32
CA PRO A 30 2.35 -6.35 15.41
C PRO A 30 3.71 -7.04 15.56
N ALA A 31 3.72 -8.18 16.26
CA ALA A 31 4.88 -9.05 16.25
C ALA A 31 5.08 -9.64 14.85
N TRP A 32 6.33 -9.90 14.49
CA TRP A 32 6.67 -10.49 13.21
C TRP A 32 6.11 -11.91 13.09
N GLN A 33 5.51 -12.21 11.94
CA GLN A 33 4.86 -13.46 11.58
C GLN A 33 5.73 -14.31 10.65
N SER A 34 6.68 -13.70 9.91
CA SER A 34 7.61 -14.47 9.09
C SER A 34 8.42 -15.46 9.93
N PRO A 35 8.73 -16.66 9.43
CA PRO A 35 9.37 -17.71 10.23
C PRO A 35 10.87 -17.48 10.45
N ARG A 36 11.51 -16.58 9.70
CA ARG A 36 12.97 -16.33 9.70
C ARG A 36 13.26 -14.86 9.37
N GLY A 37 14.54 -14.48 9.44
CA GLY A 37 15.02 -13.17 9.01
C GLY A 37 14.82 -12.07 10.05
N HIS A 38 14.55 -12.42 11.31
CA HIS A 38 14.33 -11.47 12.41
C HIS A 38 15.63 -10.85 12.91
N GLU A 39 16.74 -11.53 12.65
CA GLU A 39 18.10 -11.20 13.09
C GLU A 39 18.80 -10.16 12.20
N GLN A 40 18.22 -9.78 11.07
CA GLN A 40 18.81 -8.79 10.19
C GLN A 40 18.75 -7.39 10.82
N ALA A 41 19.83 -6.62 10.68
CA ALA A 41 20.03 -5.37 11.42
C ALA A 41 19.01 -4.27 11.11
N ASP A 42 18.39 -4.32 9.93
CA ASP A 42 17.39 -3.38 9.45
C ASP A 42 15.95 -3.81 9.73
N VAL A 43 15.70 -4.98 10.33
CA VAL A 43 14.34 -5.43 10.67
C VAL A 43 13.67 -4.42 11.61
N GLY A 44 12.50 -3.94 11.20
CA GLY A 44 11.71 -2.95 11.93
C GLY A 44 12.16 -1.50 11.71
N VAL A 45 13.26 -1.26 11.01
CA VAL A 45 13.72 0.09 10.69
C VAL A 45 12.75 0.75 9.73
N ILE A 46 12.37 1.99 10.05
CA ILE A 46 11.59 2.86 9.16
C ILE A 46 12.51 3.99 8.71
N ARG A 47 12.73 4.13 7.40
CA ARG A 47 13.63 5.13 6.84
C ARG A 47 12.87 6.17 6.04
N ASP A 48 13.17 7.44 6.32
CA ASP A 48 12.85 8.57 5.45
C ASP A 48 13.85 8.61 4.29
N MET A 49 13.38 8.38 3.07
CA MET A 49 14.24 8.22 1.90
C MET A 49 14.84 9.54 1.39
N SER A 50 14.31 10.68 1.85
CA SER A 50 14.84 12.00 1.49
C SER A 50 16.02 12.42 2.38
N SER A 51 15.91 12.14 3.68
CA SER A 51 16.90 12.56 4.68
C SER A 51 17.80 11.44 5.19
N GLY A 52 17.47 10.18 4.90
CA GLY A 52 18.14 8.99 5.43
C GLY A 52 17.86 8.74 6.91
N ARG A 53 17.04 9.57 7.56
CA ARG A 53 16.74 9.46 9.00
C ARG A 53 15.85 8.28 9.29
N GLU A 54 16.12 7.62 10.41
CA GLU A 54 15.21 6.64 10.99
C GLU A 54 14.02 7.34 11.66
N LEU A 55 12.85 6.74 11.53
CA LEU A 55 11.60 7.18 12.13
C LEU A 55 11.08 6.13 13.09
N THR A 56 10.35 6.58 14.12
CA THR A 56 9.49 5.68 14.88
C THR A 56 8.20 5.39 14.11
N PRO A 57 7.50 4.27 14.39
CA PRO A 57 6.18 3.99 13.83
C PRO A 57 5.19 5.14 14.02
N GLN A 58 5.24 5.79 15.18
CA GLN A 58 4.39 6.93 15.48
C GLN A 58 4.69 8.14 14.58
N GLN A 59 5.97 8.47 14.39
CA GLN A 59 6.38 9.56 13.50
C GLN A 59 5.99 9.28 12.05
N LEU A 60 6.07 8.02 11.61
CA LEU A 60 5.58 7.62 10.29
C LEU A 60 4.07 7.86 10.19
N ALA A 61 3.29 7.34 11.14
CA ALA A 61 1.83 7.49 11.16
C ALA A 61 1.39 8.97 11.13
N GLU A 62 2.03 9.83 11.93
CA GLU A 62 1.76 11.27 11.98
C GLU A 62 1.98 11.94 10.62
N ARG A 63 3.02 11.54 9.89
CA ARG A 63 3.31 12.09 8.55
C ARG A 63 2.33 11.57 7.51
N LEU A 64 2.01 10.27 7.55
CA LEU A 64 1.02 9.68 6.65
C LEU A 64 -0.38 10.23 6.88
N ALA A 65 -0.72 10.63 8.12
CA ALA A 65 -2.00 11.24 8.45
C ALA A 65 -2.21 12.62 7.78
N GLN A 66 -1.14 13.34 7.45
CA GLN A 66 -1.26 14.65 6.79
C GLN A 66 -1.46 14.55 5.26
N ALA A 67 -1.23 13.38 4.67
CA ALA A 67 -1.26 13.22 3.22
C ALA A 67 -2.68 12.96 2.70
N PRO A 68 -3.14 13.67 1.64
CA PRO A 68 -4.44 13.39 1.02
C PRO A 68 -4.45 12.04 0.27
N ARG A 69 -3.28 11.54 -0.16
CA ARG A 69 -3.12 10.24 -0.82
C ARG A 69 -1.90 9.53 -0.25
N VAL A 70 -2.10 8.30 0.20
CA VAL A 70 -1.03 7.41 0.62
C VAL A 70 -1.09 6.13 -0.21
N LEU A 71 0.03 5.74 -0.81
CA LEU A 71 0.18 4.44 -1.47
C LEU A 71 1.10 3.60 -0.60
N VAL A 72 0.69 2.37 -0.32
CA VAL A 72 1.49 1.39 0.42
C VAL A 72 1.81 0.24 -0.51
N GLY A 73 3.09 0.11 -0.82
CA GLY A 73 3.64 -1.00 -1.61
C GLY A 73 3.87 -2.22 -0.74
N GLU A 74 3.37 -3.36 -1.18
CA GLU A 74 3.58 -4.66 -0.54
C GLU A 74 4.25 -5.66 -1.47
N GLN A 75 4.91 -6.65 -0.86
CA GLN A 75 5.00 -7.99 -1.41
C GLN A 75 3.81 -8.83 -0.94
N HIS A 76 3.07 -9.41 -1.89
CA HIS A 76 1.75 -10.02 -1.67
C HIS A 76 1.74 -11.26 -0.78
N ASP A 77 2.82 -12.04 -0.75
CA ASP A 77 2.94 -13.27 0.05
C ASP A 77 3.66 -13.06 1.39
N ASN A 78 4.04 -11.83 1.73
CA ASN A 78 4.71 -11.53 3.00
C ASN A 78 3.69 -11.23 4.12
N PRO A 79 3.55 -12.09 5.15
CA PRO A 79 2.56 -11.90 6.21
C PRO A 79 2.80 -10.67 7.08
N ASP A 80 4.06 -10.22 7.22
CA ASP A 80 4.39 -9.02 7.98
C ASP A 80 3.88 -7.76 7.29
N HIS A 81 3.84 -7.75 5.97
CA HIS A 81 3.28 -6.64 5.21
C HIS A 81 1.78 -6.48 5.47
N HIS A 82 1.01 -7.57 5.43
CA HIS A 82 -0.42 -7.57 5.74
C HIS A 82 -0.71 -7.17 7.18
N ALA A 83 0.12 -7.63 8.13
CA ALA A 83 0.02 -7.25 9.53
C ALA A 83 0.24 -5.74 9.72
N LEU A 84 1.26 -5.18 9.06
CA LEU A 84 1.56 -3.74 9.09
C LEU A 84 0.49 -2.91 8.39
N GLN A 85 -0.11 -3.40 7.31
CA GLN A 85 -1.26 -2.75 6.66
C GLN A 85 -2.46 -2.64 7.58
N LEU A 86 -2.81 -3.72 8.30
CA LEU A 86 -3.87 -3.66 9.30
C LEU A 86 -3.53 -2.66 10.42
N TRP A 87 -2.29 -2.67 10.90
CA TRP A 87 -1.82 -1.69 11.88
C TRP A 87 -1.92 -0.25 11.37
N LEU A 88 -1.54 -0.01 10.11
CA LEU A 88 -1.61 1.30 9.45
C LEU A 88 -3.05 1.80 9.38
N LEU A 89 -3.98 0.95 8.93
CA LEU A 89 -5.40 1.31 8.87
C LEU A 89 -5.93 1.72 10.25
N GLN A 90 -5.55 0.95 11.26
CA GLN A 90 -5.95 1.16 12.64
C GLN A 90 -5.38 2.43 13.26
N VAL A 91 -4.07 2.68 13.10
CA VAL A 91 -3.43 3.88 13.67
C VAL A 91 -3.84 5.16 12.93
N LEU A 92 -4.06 5.09 11.61
CA LEU A 92 -4.54 6.24 10.84
C LEU A 92 -5.98 6.59 11.19
N ALA A 93 -6.84 5.60 11.46
CA ALA A 93 -8.21 5.85 11.92
C ALA A 93 -8.26 6.60 13.26
N ASP A 94 -7.25 6.43 14.12
CA ASP A 94 -7.13 7.16 15.39
C ASP A 94 -6.66 8.62 15.18
N GLN A 95 -6.03 8.92 14.03
CA GLN A 95 -5.40 10.23 13.76
C GLN A 95 -6.17 11.10 12.76
N ARG A 96 -6.99 10.50 11.89
CA ARG A 96 -7.79 11.24 10.91
C ARG A 96 -9.04 10.50 10.46
N ALA A 97 -10.03 11.27 10.02
CA ALA A 97 -11.13 10.73 9.23
C ALA A 97 -10.57 10.23 7.88
N GLN A 98 -10.62 8.93 7.66
CA GLN A 98 -10.24 8.31 6.40
C GLN A 98 -11.40 8.43 5.39
N GLY A 99 -11.09 8.80 4.15
CA GLY A 99 -12.08 8.94 3.09
C GLY A 99 -12.33 7.66 2.30
N SER A 100 -11.30 6.84 2.09
CA SER A 100 -11.42 5.57 1.36
C SER A 100 -10.22 4.63 1.56
N LEU A 101 -10.44 3.33 1.33
CA LEU A 101 -9.38 2.35 1.09
C LEU A 101 -9.60 1.71 -0.28
N LEU A 102 -8.56 1.69 -1.09
CA LEU A 102 -8.53 1.04 -2.40
C LEU A 102 -7.59 -0.17 -2.35
N LEU A 103 -8.00 -1.29 -2.94
CA LEU A 103 -7.18 -2.49 -3.04
C LEU A 103 -6.95 -2.86 -4.51
N GLU A 104 -5.70 -3.12 -4.89
CA GLU A 104 -5.35 -3.77 -6.17
C GLU A 104 -6.04 -5.14 -6.32
N MET A 105 -6.26 -5.82 -5.20
CA MET A 105 -6.80 -7.18 -5.13
C MET A 105 -8.28 -7.26 -5.51
N LEU A 106 -8.98 -6.12 -5.54
CA LEU A 106 -10.38 -6.01 -5.90
C LEU A 106 -10.54 -5.46 -7.31
N THR A 107 -11.43 -6.09 -8.08
CA THR A 107 -11.78 -5.69 -9.44
C THR A 107 -13.19 -5.07 -9.53
N PRO A 108 -13.49 -4.29 -10.58
CA PRO A 108 -14.77 -3.59 -10.70
C PRO A 108 -16.01 -4.49 -10.63
N ASP A 109 -15.93 -5.72 -11.13
CA ASP A 109 -17.01 -6.72 -11.08
C ASP A 109 -17.31 -7.24 -9.66
N GLN A 110 -16.40 -7.05 -8.70
CA GLN A 110 -16.62 -7.34 -7.29
C GLN A 110 -17.28 -6.17 -6.53
N GLN A 111 -17.27 -4.95 -7.05
CA GLN A 111 -17.63 -3.75 -6.28
C GLN A 111 -19.05 -3.80 -5.70
N ALA A 112 -20.04 -4.23 -6.49
CA ALA A 112 -21.42 -4.34 -6.02
C ALA A 112 -21.57 -5.32 -4.82
N LYS A 113 -20.76 -6.40 -4.80
CA LYS A 113 -20.73 -7.35 -3.69
C LYS A 113 -20.04 -6.75 -2.46
N VAL A 114 -18.92 -6.04 -2.67
CA VAL A 114 -18.20 -5.34 -1.59
C VAL A 114 -19.13 -4.32 -0.91
N ASP A 115 -19.85 -3.52 -1.70
CA ASP A 115 -20.77 -2.49 -1.17
C ASP A 115 -21.93 -3.12 -0.39
N ALA A 116 -22.50 -4.22 -0.91
CA ALA A 116 -23.57 -4.95 -0.24
C ALA A 116 -23.11 -5.57 1.09
N VAL A 117 -21.96 -6.24 1.08
CA VAL A 117 -21.36 -6.83 2.29
C VAL A 117 -21.02 -5.74 3.31
N GLN A 118 -20.47 -4.60 2.88
CA GLN A 118 -20.16 -3.51 3.81
C GLN A 118 -21.43 -2.94 4.46
N ALA A 119 -22.52 -2.82 3.69
CA ALA A 119 -23.81 -2.41 4.23
C ALA A 119 -24.40 -3.44 5.20
N GLU A 120 -24.20 -4.74 4.95
CA GLU A 120 -24.59 -5.83 5.85
C GLU A 120 -23.79 -5.81 7.15
N VAL A 121 -22.46 -5.68 7.07
CA VAL A 121 -21.56 -5.60 8.23
C VAL A 121 -21.98 -4.50 9.20
N ARG A 122 -22.40 -3.34 8.68
CA ARG A 122 -22.89 -2.21 9.50
C ARG A 122 -24.26 -2.45 10.16
N LYS A 123 -25.06 -3.38 9.66
CA LYS A 123 -26.43 -3.65 10.13
C LYS A 123 -26.53 -4.88 11.02
N SER A 124 -25.92 -5.97 10.61
CA SER A 124 -26.16 -7.31 11.17
C SER A 124 -24.88 -8.07 11.52
N GLY A 125 -23.69 -7.54 11.22
CA GLY A 125 -22.41 -8.17 11.51
C GLY A 125 -21.79 -8.85 10.28
N ILE A 126 -20.63 -9.48 10.49
CA ILE A 126 -19.82 -10.07 9.42
C ILE A 126 -20.45 -11.40 8.95
N PRO A 127 -20.66 -11.60 7.64
CA PRO A 127 -21.11 -12.89 7.09
C PRO A 127 -20.16 -14.05 7.44
N ASP A 128 -20.72 -15.24 7.64
CA ASP A 128 -19.95 -16.45 8.01
C ASP A 128 -18.88 -16.80 6.96
N ASP A 129 -19.26 -16.81 5.68
CA ASP A 129 -18.35 -17.03 4.55
C ASP A 129 -18.08 -15.72 3.79
N LEU A 130 -17.29 -14.86 4.42
CA LEU A 130 -16.89 -13.57 3.86
C LEU A 130 -16.15 -13.68 2.50
N PRO A 131 -15.20 -14.61 2.28
CA PRO A 131 -14.59 -14.82 0.96
C PRO A 131 -15.62 -15.07 -0.14
N ALA A 132 -16.57 -15.98 0.09
CA ALA A 132 -17.59 -16.29 -0.91
C ALA A 132 -18.51 -15.08 -1.16
N ALA A 133 -18.92 -14.38 -0.10
CA ALA A 133 -19.78 -13.19 -0.20
C ALA A 133 -19.15 -12.07 -1.05
N LEU A 134 -17.83 -11.87 -0.92
CA LEU A 134 -17.06 -10.90 -1.70
C LEU A 134 -16.69 -11.39 -3.10
N ALA A 135 -16.96 -12.67 -3.40
CA ALA A 135 -16.36 -13.39 -4.52
C ALA A 135 -14.85 -13.19 -4.60
N TRP A 136 -14.17 -13.34 -3.45
CA TRP A 136 -12.74 -13.12 -3.30
C TRP A 136 -11.94 -13.99 -4.28
N GLN A 137 -10.99 -13.38 -4.98
CA GLN A 137 -10.26 -14.08 -6.03
C GLN A 137 -9.26 -15.06 -5.43
N LYS A 138 -9.21 -16.28 -5.97
CA LYS A 138 -8.33 -17.36 -5.49
C LYS A 138 -6.83 -17.03 -5.61
N GLY A 139 -6.46 -16.05 -6.44
CA GLY A 139 -5.07 -15.60 -6.59
C GLY A 139 -4.56 -14.80 -5.39
N TRP A 140 -5.44 -14.36 -4.49
CA TRP A 140 -5.09 -13.61 -3.29
C TRP A 140 -5.39 -14.47 -2.05
N ASP A 141 -4.37 -14.80 -1.26
CA ASP A 141 -4.55 -15.66 -0.09
C ASP A 141 -5.42 -14.96 0.96
N TRP A 142 -6.62 -15.49 1.19
CA TRP A 142 -7.55 -14.94 2.19
C TRP A 142 -6.99 -14.97 3.61
N ALA A 143 -6.09 -15.90 3.94
CA ALA A 143 -5.47 -15.94 5.26
C ALA A 143 -4.67 -14.65 5.54
N LEU A 144 -4.05 -14.09 4.50
CA LEU A 144 -3.27 -12.86 4.56
C LEU A 144 -4.16 -11.60 4.52
N TYR A 145 -5.06 -11.52 3.54
CA TYR A 145 -5.88 -10.31 3.32
C TYR A 145 -7.11 -10.23 4.22
N GLY A 146 -7.61 -11.35 4.73
CA GLY A 146 -8.85 -11.42 5.49
C GLY A 146 -8.90 -10.47 6.70
N PRO A 147 -7.85 -10.32 7.51
CA PRO A 147 -7.81 -9.33 8.60
C PRO A 147 -7.95 -7.88 8.12
N VAL A 148 -7.27 -7.51 7.03
CA VAL A 148 -7.33 -6.17 6.43
C VAL A 148 -8.74 -5.89 5.89
N VAL A 149 -9.29 -6.82 5.11
CA VAL A 149 -10.62 -6.69 4.51
C VAL A 149 -11.72 -6.63 5.57
N ARG A 150 -11.67 -7.49 6.60
CA ARG A 150 -12.63 -7.45 7.72
C ARG A 150 -12.62 -6.11 8.44
N TYR A 151 -11.43 -5.58 8.74
CA TYR A 151 -11.32 -4.26 9.37
C TYR A 151 -11.94 -3.17 8.49
N ALA A 152 -11.58 -3.12 7.20
CA ALA A 152 -12.05 -2.13 6.25
C ALA A 152 -13.57 -2.17 6.04
N LEU A 153 -14.18 -3.36 6.01
CA LEU A 153 -15.63 -3.50 5.89
C LEU A 153 -16.39 -2.94 7.10
N GLY A 154 -15.77 -2.91 8.28
CA GLY A 154 -16.33 -2.31 9.49
C GLY A 154 -16.22 -0.78 9.53
N GLN A 155 -15.53 -0.15 8.58
CA GLN A 155 -15.28 1.29 8.61
C GLN A 155 -16.40 2.12 7.96
N PRO A 156 -16.54 3.41 8.33
CA PRO A 156 -17.55 4.29 7.75
C PRO A 156 -17.23 4.73 6.32
N TYR A 157 -16.01 4.51 5.83
CA TYR A 157 -15.57 4.86 4.49
C TYR A 157 -15.65 3.66 3.53
N PRO A 158 -15.76 3.88 2.21
CA PRO A 158 -15.84 2.80 1.23
C PRO A 158 -14.53 2.00 1.09
N LEU A 159 -14.68 0.69 0.93
CA LEU A 159 -13.66 -0.21 0.40
C LEU A 159 -13.86 -0.34 -1.12
N LEU A 160 -12.86 0.03 -1.90
CA LEU A 160 -12.97 0.19 -3.35
C LEU A 160 -12.00 -0.71 -4.11
N SER A 161 -12.45 -1.16 -5.28
CA SER A 161 -11.62 -1.74 -6.33
C SER A 161 -10.70 -0.69 -6.96
N ALA A 162 -9.43 -1.06 -7.14
CA ALA A 162 -8.43 -0.22 -7.77
C ALA A 162 -8.03 -0.73 -9.18
N ASN A 163 -8.20 -2.02 -9.45
CA ASN A 163 -7.59 -2.69 -10.59
C ASN A 163 -8.51 -2.79 -11.83
N LEU A 164 -8.00 -3.40 -12.90
CA LEU A 164 -8.75 -3.80 -14.09
C LEU A 164 -9.47 -5.13 -13.86
N ASP A 165 -10.63 -5.33 -14.49
CA ASP A 165 -11.25 -6.65 -14.53
C ASP A 165 -10.61 -7.57 -15.59
N ALA A 166 -10.99 -8.86 -15.58
CA ALA A 166 -10.44 -9.86 -16.49
C ALA A 166 -10.74 -9.58 -17.97
N ARG A 167 -11.87 -8.92 -18.27
CA ARG A 167 -12.25 -8.58 -19.64
C ARG A 167 -11.36 -7.47 -20.17
N ASP A 168 -11.14 -6.42 -19.39
CA ASP A 168 -10.23 -5.32 -19.71
C ASP A 168 -8.81 -5.85 -19.93
N VAL A 169 -8.31 -6.69 -19.02
CA VAL A 169 -6.97 -7.31 -19.15
C VAL A 169 -6.86 -8.12 -20.43
N THR A 170 -7.85 -8.95 -20.76
CA THR A 170 -7.85 -9.76 -21.99
C THR A 170 -7.83 -8.89 -23.25
N ALA A 171 -8.64 -7.83 -23.26
CA ALA A 171 -8.70 -6.90 -24.38
C ALA A 171 -7.37 -6.14 -24.59
N ILE A 172 -6.78 -5.62 -23.51
CA ILE A 172 -5.48 -4.93 -23.53
C ILE A 172 -4.38 -5.89 -23.97
N TYR A 173 -4.35 -7.11 -23.45
CA TYR A 173 -3.36 -8.11 -23.83
C TYR A 173 -3.45 -8.44 -25.33
N THR A 174 -4.66 -8.61 -25.86
CA THR A 174 -4.89 -8.95 -27.27
C THR A 174 -4.51 -7.80 -28.21
N GLN A 175 -4.81 -6.56 -27.83
CA GLN A 175 -4.62 -5.38 -28.67
C GLN A 175 -3.26 -4.70 -28.49
N ALA A 176 -2.62 -4.90 -27.33
CA ALA A 176 -1.40 -4.23 -26.89
C ALA A 176 -1.41 -2.71 -27.15
N PRO A 177 -2.44 -1.96 -26.69
CA PRO A 177 -2.54 -0.53 -26.96
C PRO A 177 -1.38 0.23 -26.30
N THR A 178 -0.80 1.17 -27.04
CA THR A 178 0.22 2.07 -26.51
C THR A 178 -0.43 3.13 -25.62
N LEU A 179 -0.01 3.21 -24.35
CA LEU A 179 -0.35 4.32 -23.47
C LEU A 179 0.54 5.54 -23.79
N THR A 180 -0.04 6.74 -23.71
CA THR A 180 0.71 8.00 -23.81
C THR A 180 0.83 8.65 -22.42
N GLY A 181 2.03 9.08 -22.06
CA GLY A 181 2.34 9.78 -20.82
C GLY A 181 3.74 10.39 -20.81
N VAL A 182 3.89 11.60 -20.28
CA VAL A 182 5.19 12.30 -20.18
C VAL A 182 6.08 11.64 -19.12
N HIS A 183 5.46 11.15 -18.05
CA HIS A 183 6.14 10.54 -16.91
C HIS A 183 6.02 9.01 -16.91
N SER A 184 4.80 8.48 -17.08
CA SER A 184 4.53 7.03 -16.98
C SER A 184 5.03 6.20 -18.15
N THR A 185 5.37 6.81 -19.28
CA THR A 185 5.80 6.07 -20.49
C THR A 185 7.19 6.43 -20.98
N THR A 186 8.02 7.01 -20.11
CA THR A 186 9.44 7.27 -20.45
C THR A 186 10.18 5.96 -20.79
N PRO A 187 11.24 6.02 -21.61
CA PRO A 187 12.05 4.84 -21.91
C PRO A 187 12.55 4.11 -20.66
N ALA A 188 12.99 4.86 -19.64
CA ALA A 188 13.48 4.29 -18.38
C ALA A 188 12.40 3.52 -17.60
N VAL A 189 11.18 4.08 -17.49
CA VAL A 189 10.04 3.39 -16.84
C VAL A 189 9.69 2.12 -17.62
N ARG A 190 9.60 2.21 -18.95
CA ARG A 190 9.27 1.07 -19.82
C ARG A 190 10.31 -0.06 -19.68
N GLU A 191 11.59 0.28 -19.68
CA GLU A 191 12.67 -0.70 -19.56
C GLU A 191 12.65 -1.39 -18.19
N GLN A 192 12.46 -0.64 -17.10
CA GLN A 192 12.33 -1.23 -15.75
C GLN A 192 11.12 -2.17 -15.65
N LEU A 193 9.96 -1.77 -16.19
CA LEU A 193 8.77 -2.64 -16.21
C LEU A 193 9.00 -3.91 -17.04
N LEU A 194 9.66 -3.80 -18.20
CA LEU A 194 10.00 -4.97 -19.01
C LEU A 194 10.96 -5.93 -18.27
N ASN A 195 11.96 -5.39 -17.57
CA ASN A 195 12.89 -6.20 -16.79
C ASN A 195 12.17 -6.92 -15.64
N GLN A 196 11.31 -6.20 -14.91
CA GLN A 196 10.46 -6.80 -13.88
C GLN A 196 9.55 -7.89 -14.45
N ILE A 197 8.86 -7.64 -15.57
CA ILE A 197 7.99 -8.64 -16.23
C ILE A 197 8.82 -9.88 -16.56
N ARG A 198 10.03 -9.71 -17.11
CA ARG A 198 10.91 -10.83 -17.45
C ARG A 198 11.31 -11.63 -16.20
N GLU A 199 11.70 -10.95 -15.12
CA GLU A 199 12.07 -11.57 -13.85
C GLU A 199 10.90 -12.35 -13.23
N SER A 200 9.71 -11.75 -13.16
CA SER A 200 8.49 -12.40 -12.64
C SER A 200 8.06 -13.62 -13.46
N HIS A 201 8.47 -13.72 -14.72
CA HIS A 201 8.24 -14.87 -15.59
C HIS A 201 9.49 -15.76 -15.76
N CYS A 202 10.49 -15.64 -14.87
CA CYS A 202 11.69 -16.46 -14.85
C CYS A 202 12.54 -16.40 -16.14
N GLY A 203 12.39 -15.35 -16.95
CA GLY A 203 12.99 -15.23 -18.29
C GLY A 203 12.43 -16.22 -19.32
N LEU A 204 11.31 -16.89 -19.02
CA LEU A 204 10.70 -17.92 -19.87
C LEU A 204 9.55 -17.39 -20.72
N LEU A 205 9.07 -16.16 -20.47
CA LEU A 205 8.04 -15.54 -21.30
C LEU A 205 8.62 -15.23 -22.69
N PRO A 206 8.00 -15.73 -23.79
CA PRO A 206 8.42 -15.38 -25.14
C PRO A 206 8.38 -13.87 -25.39
N GLU A 207 9.40 -13.34 -26.08
CA GLU A 207 9.55 -11.89 -26.30
C GLU A 207 8.36 -11.26 -27.06
N GLU A 208 7.66 -12.03 -27.89
CA GLU A 208 6.42 -11.60 -28.58
C GLU A 208 5.28 -11.22 -27.61
N HIS A 209 5.28 -11.74 -26.39
CA HIS A 209 4.28 -11.40 -25.37
C HIS A 209 4.67 -10.19 -24.51
N MET A 210 5.93 -9.75 -24.56
CA MET A 210 6.43 -8.65 -23.72
C MET A 210 5.68 -7.32 -23.95
N PRO A 211 5.36 -6.90 -25.19
CA PRO A 211 4.59 -5.68 -25.42
C PRO A 211 3.19 -5.73 -24.80
N ALA A 212 2.52 -6.88 -24.87
CA ALA A 212 1.19 -7.08 -24.30
C ALA A 212 1.23 -7.04 -22.76
N MET A 213 2.20 -7.69 -22.14
CA MET A 213 2.38 -7.64 -20.68
C MET A 213 2.70 -6.22 -20.19
N LEU A 214 3.56 -5.51 -20.91
CA LEU A 214 3.87 -4.10 -20.60
C LEU A 214 2.61 -3.22 -20.69
N ALA A 215 1.80 -3.41 -21.73
CA ALA A 215 0.55 -2.68 -21.89
C ALA A 215 -0.43 -2.96 -20.74
N VAL A 216 -0.58 -4.22 -20.33
CA VAL A 216 -1.41 -4.58 -19.17
C VAL A 216 -0.89 -3.90 -17.90
N GLN A 217 0.41 -3.98 -17.62
CA GLN A 217 1.03 -3.39 -16.44
C GLN A 217 0.77 -1.87 -16.37
N GLN A 218 1.08 -1.14 -17.45
CA GLN A 218 0.85 0.31 -17.51
C GLN A 218 -0.63 0.68 -17.39
N GLN A 219 -1.54 -0.11 -17.96
CA GLN A 219 -2.96 0.19 -17.86
C GLN A 219 -3.55 -0.13 -16.48
N ARG A 220 -3.01 -1.12 -15.77
CA ARG A 220 -3.33 -1.31 -14.35
C ARG A 220 -2.91 -0.10 -13.52
N ASP A 221 -1.69 0.38 -13.71
CA ASP A 221 -1.19 1.57 -13.02
C ASP A 221 -2.01 2.83 -13.37
N ARG A 222 -2.37 3.01 -14.64
CA ARG A 222 -3.24 4.12 -15.06
C ARG A 222 -4.63 4.01 -14.44
N ARG A 223 -5.23 2.82 -14.41
CA ARG A 223 -6.53 2.58 -13.78
C ARG A 223 -6.47 2.89 -12.28
N MET A 224 -5.48 2.36 -11.56
CA MET A 224 -5.31 2.62 -10.13
C MET A 224 -5.14 4.11 -9.84
N ALA A 225 -4.37 4.84 -10.66
CA ALA A 225 -4.23 6.29 -10.55
C ALA A 225 -5.58 7.02 -10.71
N GLN A 226 -6.37 6.65 -11.72
CA GLN A 226 -7.71 7.23 -11.94
C GLN A 226 -8.64 6.93 -10.78
N ARG A 227 -8.68 5.68 -10.30
CA ARG A 227 -9.50 5.27 -9.16
C ARG A 227 -9.14 6.03 -7.88
N LEU A 228 -7.84 6.27 -7.66
CA LEU A 228 -7.36 7.05 -6.52
C LEU A 228 -7.83 8.52 -6.57
N LEU A 229 -7.99 9.10 -7.76
CA LEU A 229 -8.46 10.48 -7.93
C LEU A 229 -9.99 10.61 -7.83
N GLU A 230 -10.72 9.57 -8.21
CA GLU A 230 -12.17 9.51 -8.09
C GLU A 230 -12.63 9.19 -6.66
N ALA A 231 -11.75 8.59 -5.84
CA ALA A 231 -12.09 8.14 -4.50
C ALA A 231 -12.18 9.31 -3.49
N PRO A 232 -13.04 9.19 -2.45
CA PRO A 232 -13.09 10.19 -1.39
C PRO A 232 -11.76 10.32 -0.65
N SER A 233 -11.30 11.56 -0.48
CA SER A 233 -10.06 11.93 0.19
C SER A 233 -10.26 12.05 1.73
N PRO A 234 -9.27 11.70 2.56
CA PRO A 234 -7.97 11.18 2.17
C PRO A 234 -8.04 9.69 1.82
N ALA A 235 -7.31 9.30 0.77
CA ALA A 235 -7.37 7.98 0.16
C ALA A 235 -6.10 7.16 0.44
N LEU A 236 -6.28 5.88 0.73
CA LEU A 236 -5.20 4.91 0.91
C LEU A 236 -5.29 3.83 -0.17
N LEU A 237 -4.19 3.54 -0.86
CA LEU A 237 -4.11 2.44 -1.83
C LEU A 237 -3.12 1.39 -1.33
N PHE A 238 -3.56 0.14 -1.24
CA PHE A 238 -2.68 -1.03 -1.08
C PHE A 238 -2.52 -1.73 -2.42
N ALA A 239 -1.27 -1.85 -2.85
CA ALA A 239 -0.88 -2.45 -4.12
C ALA A 239 0.52 -3.06 -4.01
N GLY A 240 0.87 -3.91 -4.96
CA GLY A 240 2.21 -4.48 -5.08
C GLY A 240 3.28 -3.37 -5.17
N THR A 241 4.47 -3.64 -4.64
CA THR A 241 5.58 -2.66 -4.56
C THR A 241 5.83 -1.94 -5.88
N TYR A 242 5.82 -2.65 -7.00
CA TYR A 242 6.05 -2.04 -8.31
C TYR A 242 4.96 -1.07 -8.75
N HIS A 243 3.70 -1.34 -8.39
CA HIS A 243 2.58 -0.43 -8.60
C HIS A 243 2.66 0.81 -7.71
N ALA A 244 3.14 0.67 -6.47
CA ALA A 244 3.20 1.79 -5.52
C ALA A 244 4.42 2.72 -5.73
N ARG A 245 5.50 2.23 -6.33
CA ARG A 245 6.78 2.96 -6.51
C ARG A 245 6.63 4.31 -7.20
N LYS A 246 7.24 5.35 -6.63
CA LYS A 246 7.23 6.75 -7.14
C LYS A 246 7.85 6.92 -8.51
N ASP A 247 8.89 6.13 -8.79
CA ASP A 247 9.70 6.20 -9.99
C ASP A 247 9.19 5.27 -11.11
N LEU A 248 8.11 4.51 -10.86
CA LEU A 248 7.72 3.41 -11.74
C LEU A 248 6.20 3.31 -11.97
N GLY A 249 5.43 3.06 -10.91
CA GLY A 249 4.01 2.70 -11.00
C GLY A 249 3.07 3.92 -10.92
N VAL A 250 1.96 3.74 -10.21
CA VAL A 250 0.84 4.67 -10.05
C VAL A 250 1.24 6.15 -9.89
N PRO A 251 2.25 6.54 -9.07
CA PRO A 251 2.66 7.93 -8.96
C PRO A 251 3.08 8.59 -10.28
N THR A 252 3.73 7.87 -11.19
CA THR A 252 4.10 8.43 -12.51
C THR A 252 2.86 8.71 -13.35
N HIS A 253 1.83 7.89 -13.23
CA HIS A 253 0.54 8.09 -13.90
C HIS A 253 -0.24 9.24 -13.26
N LEU A 254 -0.14 9.44 -11.95
CA LEU A 254 -0.72 10.60 -11.26
C LEU A 254 -0.11 11.92 -11.75
N LEU A 255 1.21 11.96 -11.99
CA LEU A 255 1.87 13.12 -12.59
C LEU A 255 1.30 13.44 -13.97
N ASP A 256 1.12 12.42 -14.82
CA ASP A 256 0.50 12.58 -16.15
C ASP A 256 -0.97 13.03 -16.08
N LEU A 257 -1.65 12.74 -14.97
CA LEU A 257 -3.03 13.19 -14.70
C LEU A 257 -3.07 14.56 -13.98
N GLY A 258 -1.94 15.26 -13.88
CA GLY A 258 -1.85 16.62 -13.33
C GLY A 258 -1.68 16.71 -11.81
N VAL A 259 -1.36 15.61 -11.13
CA VAL A 259 -1.25 15.54 -9.67
C VAL A 259 0.22 15.55 -9.27
N SER A 260 0.73 16.74 -8.97
CA SER A 260 2.15 16.96 -8.66
C SER A 260 2.50 16.96 -7.16
N HIS A 261 1.50 16.92 -6.28
CA HIS A 261 1.69 17.04 -4.82
C HIS A 261 0.65 16.24 -4.04
N GLY A 262 0.92 16.05 -2.74
CA GLY A 262 0.01 15.38 -1.80
C GLY A 262 -0.06 13.86 -1.92
N THR A 263 0.78 13.26 -2.74
CA THR A 263 0.93 11.80 -2.83
C THR A 263 2.16 11.39 -2.03
N VAL A 264 1.97 10.51 -1.05
CA VAL A 264 3.04 9.94 -0.23
C VAL A 264 3.12 8.43 -0.47
N VAL A 265 4.33 7.89 -0.63
CA VAL A 265 4.57 6.47 -0.86
C VAL A 265 5.34 5.86 0.31
N LEU A 266 4.74 4.84 0.91
CA LEU A 266 5.39 3.93 1.85
C LEU A 266 5.62 2.60 1.14
N LEU A 267 6.85 2.08 1.14
CA LEU A 267 7.12 0.70 0.73
C LEU A 267 7.37 -0.16 1.96
N LEU A 268 6.68 -1.30 2.03
CA LEU A 268 7.01 -2.39 2.94
C LEU A 268 8.01 -3.28 2.18
N ALA A 269 9.26 -3.29 2.66
CA ALA A 269 10.37 -3.99 2.02
C ALA A 269 10.89 -5.08 2.95
N GLN A 270 11.49 -6.11 2.37
CA GLN A 270 12.24 -7.08 3.14
C GLN A 270 13.58 -6.47 3.57
N ALA A 271 14.01 -6.78 4.79
CA ALA A 271 15.34 -6.52 5.29
C ALA A 271 16.41 -7.04 4.30
N GLY A 272 17.46 -6.26 4.07
CA GLY A 272 18.50 -6.53 3.09
C GLY A 272 18.12 -6.28 1.62
N ALA A 273 16.84 -6.06 1.29
CA ALA A 273 16.43 -5.73 -0.07
C ALA A 273 16.74 -4.26 -0.39
N PRO A 274 17.51 -3.96 -1.46
CA PRO A 274 17.82 -2.59 -1.81
C PRO A 274 16.56 -1.86 -2.32
N VAL A 275 16.29 -0.68 -1.76
CA VAL A 275 15.28 0.25 -2.29
C VAL A 275 15.99 1.46 -2.88
N SER A 276 15.78 1.72 -4.18
CA SER A 276 16.41 2.84 -4.87
C SER A 276 15.99 4.19 -4.28
N GLN A 277 16.91 5.15 -4.29
CA GLN A 277 16.59 6.52 -3.94
C GLN A 277 15.54 7.07 -4.92
N GLY A 278 14.48 7.68 -4.39
CA GLY A 278 13.38 8.21 -5.19
C GLY A 278 12.24 7.22 -5.47
N ALA A 279 12.38 5.93 -5.12
CA ALA A 279 11.29 4.95 -5.27
C ALA A 279 10.14 5.12 -4.26
N ALA A 280 10.41 5.75 -3.11
CA ALA A 280 9.45 5.96 -2.03
C ALA A 280 9.77 7.23 -1.23
N ASP A 281 8.82 7.69 -0.43
CA ASP A 281 9.07 8.69 0.62
C ASP A 281 9.56 8.00 1.90
N TYR A 282 8.96 6.86 2.22
CA TYR A 282 9.30 6.04 3.39
C TYR A 282 9.45 4.57 3.01
N VAL A 283 10.35 3.89 3.71
CA VAL A 283 10.49 2.43 3.65
C VAL A 283 10.39 1.87 5.05
N TRP A 284 9.59 0.83 5.23
CA TRP A 284 9.58 0.03 6.46
C TRP A 284 10.11 -1.36 6.14
N TYR A 285 11.26 -1.70 6.73
CA TYR A 285 11.89 -3.00 6.56
C TYR A 285 11.26 -4.04 7.51
N THR A 286 10.83 -5.15 6.93
CA THR A 286 10.27 -6.32 7.62
C THR A 286 11.20 -7.52 7.46
N PRO A 287 11.05 -8.59 8.25
CA PRO A 287 11.87 -9.78 8.05
C PRO A 287 11.85 -10.29 6.61
N ALA A 288 13.03 -10.69 6.12
CA ALA A 288 13.12 -11.32 4.81
C ALA A 288 12.49 -12.71 4.84
N LEU A 289 11.73 -13.03 3.79
CA LEU A 289 11.23 -14.38 3.60
C LEU A 289 12.38 -15.32 3.21
N PRO A 290 12.26 -16.62 3.52
CA PRO A 290 13.11 -17.63 2.92
C PRO A 290 13.25 -17.45 1.41
N GLU A 291 14.48 -17.56 0.88
CA GLU A 291 14.67 -17.64 -0.56
C GLU A 291 13.89 -18.85 -1.09
N GLN A 292 12.91 -18.59 -1.95
CA GLN A 292 12.11 -19.59 -2.61
C GLN A 292 12.39 -19.52 -4.12
N ASP A 293 12.85 -20.64 -4.68
CA ASP A 293 13.02 -20.74 -6.13
C ASP A 293 11.66 -21.01 -6.79
N TYR A 294 10.85 -19.96 -6.95
CA TYR A 294 9.57 -20.03 -7.66
C TYR A 294 9.75 -20.48 -9.12
N CYS A 295 10.93 -20.29 -9.69
CA CYS A 295 11.26 -20.66 -11.06
C CYS A 295 11.65 -22.14 -11.23
N ALA A 296 11.98 -22.85 -10.15
CA ALA A 296 12.35 -24.27 -10.20
C ALA A 296 11.30 -25.13 -10.90
N GLN A 297 10.02 -24.90 -10.59
CA GLN A 297 8.90 -25.67 -11.14
C GLN A 297 8.72 -25.44 -12.65
N TRP A 298 9.04 -24.24 -13.14
CA TRP A 298 8.90 -23.87 -14.55
C TRP A 298 10.10 -24.32 -15.38
N ARG A 299 11.32 -24.26 -14.82
CA ARG A 299 12.53 -24.81 -15.46
C ARG A 299 12.46 -26.33 -15.62
N ALA A 300 11.71 -27.02 -14.75
CA ALA A 300 11.52 -28.47 -14.81
C ALA A 300 10.53 -28.93 -15.88
N GLN A 301 9.76 -28.02 -16.51
CA GLN A 301 8.86 -28.39 -17.59
C GLN A 301 9.64 -28.53 -18.91
N PRO A 302 9.46 -29.63 -19.66
CA PRO A 302 10.10 -29.78 -20.96
C PRO A 302 9.62 -28.64 -21.88
N LYS A 303 10.57 -27.95 -22.53
CA LYS A 303 10.24 -26.98 -23.59
C LYS A 303 9.40 -27.71 -24.62
N LYS A 304 8.15 -27.28 -24.82
CA LYS A 304 7.33 -27.79 -25.93
C LYS A 304 8.09 -27.50 -27.23
N PRO A 305 8.22 -28.50 -28.13
CA PRO A 305 8.96 -28.34 -29.38
C PRO A 305 8.36 -27.26 -30.27
#